data_AF-A0A975STU5-F1
#
_entry.id   AF-A0A975STU5-F1
#
_cell.length_a   1.000
_cell.length_b   1.000
_cell.length_c   1.000
_cell.angle_alpha   90.00
_cell.angle_beta   90.00
_cell.angle_gamma   90.00
#
_symmetry.space_group_name_H-M   'P 1'
#
loop_
_entity.id
_entity.type
_entity.pdbx_description
1 polymer ?
#
loop_
_entity_poly.entity_id
_entity_poly.type
_entity_poly.pdbx_seq_one_letter_code
_entity_poly.pdbx_strand_id
1 'polypeptide(L)'
;MVSRDGTHGSGLNAALAAEVRAERAAQQLTIADLAASSGIPARTLIRLLKAERAITVNSLADIASGLGLSSGLLLQRAEQRAARDGASAPVSLPSAPPADTGDFGEGGFDWLQMAAHDVGYAPEDEQGSGGFVDGA
;
A
#
# COMPACT_ATOMS: atom_id res chain seq x y z
N MET A 1 -10.28 2.77 -20.16
CA MET A 1 -10.89 2.24 -18.92
C MET A 1 -9.95 1.14 -18.42
N VAL A 2 -9.10 1.44 -17.44
CA VAL A 2 -8.09 0.47 -16.95
C VAL A 2 -8.78 -0.47 -15.95
N SER A 3 -9.00 -1.72 -16.37
CA SER A 3 -9.39 -2.79 -15.46
C SER A 3 -8.21 -3.11 -14.55
N ARG A 4 -8.19 -2.47 -13.38
CA ARG A 4 -7.24 -2.71 -12.31
C ARG A 4 -7.64 -3.96 -11.52
N ASP A 5 -7.97 -5.06 -12.19
CA ASP A 5 -8.16 -6.35 -11.53
C ASP A 5 -6.77 -6.97 -11.37
N GLY A 6 -5.99 -6.40 -10.45
CA GLY A 6 -4.81 -7.09 -9.93
C GLY A 6 -5.31 -8.41 -9.37
N THR A 7 -4.73 -9.53 -9.81
CA THR A 7 -5.14 -10.88 -9.42
C THR A 7 -4.96 -11.06 -7.91
N HIS A 8 -5.96 -10.67 -7.13
CA HIS A 8 -5.91 -10.63 -5.68
C HIS A 8 -5.67 -12.03 -5.08
N GLY A 9 -6.07 -13.07 -5.80
CA GLY A 9 -5.92 -14.48 -5.43
C GLY A 9 -4.54 -15.10 -5.66
N SER A 10 -3.53 -14.32 -6.09
CA SER A 10 -2.16 -14.82 -6.26
C SER A 10 -1.11 -13.87 -5.69
N GLY A 11 0.12 -14.36 -5.51
CA GLY A 11 1.27 -13.56 -5.07
C GLY A 11 1.15 -13.10 -3.61
N LEU A 12 1.73 -11.94 -3.31
CA LEU A 12 1.88 -11.44 -1.94
C LEU A 12 0.54 -11.24 -1.21
N ASN A 13 -0.52 -10.79 -1.91
CA ASN A 13 -1.83 -10.59 -1.29
C ASN A 13 -2.46 -11.91 -0.82
N ALA A 14 -2.34 -12.98 -1.63
CA ALA A 14 -2.80 -14.31 -1.26
C ALA A 14 -1.99 -14.89 -0.09
N ALA A 15 -0.67 -14.69 -0.10
CA ALA A 15 0.20 -15.09 0.98
C ALA A 15 -0.11 -14.35 2.29
N LEU A 16 -0.39 -13.05 2.22
CA LEU A 16 -0.79 -12.23 3.37
C LEU A 16 -2.14 -12.66 3.93
N ALA A 17 -3.13 -12.90 3.07
CA ALA A 17 -4.42 -13.44 3.49
C ALA A 17 -4.28 -14.83 4.14
N ALA A 18 -3.38 -15.68 3.62
CA ALA A 18 -3.08 -16.98 4.19
C ALA A 18 -2.35 -16.88 5.54
N GLU A 19 -1.44 -15.92 5.70
CA GLU A 19 -0.75 -15.65 6.95
C GLU A 19 -1.72 -15.20 8.04
N VAL A 20 -2.60 -14.24 7.74
CA VAL A 20 -3.63 -13.79 8.69
C VAL A 20 -4.56 -14.94 9.09
N ARG A 21 -4.91 -15.82 8.15
CA ARG A 21 -5.70 -17.02 8.46
C ARG A 21 -4.96 -18.00 9.39
N ALA A 22 -3.66 -18.18 9.18
CA ALA A 22 -2.82 -19.05 10.00
C ALA A 22 -2.65 -18.49 11.42
N GLU A 23 -2.35 -17.19 11.54
CA GLU A 23 -2.21 -16.52 12.82
C GLU A 23 -3.51 -16.54 13.62
N ARG A 24 -4.65 -16.26 12.96
CA ARG A 24 -5.97 -16.39 13.58
C ARG A 24 -6.21 -17.82 14.12
N ALA A 25 -5.84 -18.84 13.34
CA ALA A 25 -5.99 -20.24 13.76
C ALA A 25 -5.07 -20.57 14.95
N ALA A 26 -3.84 -20.05 14.98
CA ALA A 26 -2.91 -20.22 16.09
C ALA A 26 -3.43 -19.59 17.39
N GLN A 27 -4.07 -18.42 17.30
CA GLN A 27 -4.68 -17.72 18.43
C GLN A 27 -6.12 -18.19 18.75
N GLN A 28 -6.66 -19.15 17.99
CA GLN A 28 -8.04 -19.66 18.11
C GLN A 28 -9.14 -18.57 18.02
N LEU A 29 -8.84 -17.42 17.42
CA LEU A 29 -9.79 -16.32 17.26
C LEU A 29 -10.82 -16.67 16.18
N THR A 30 -12.10 -16.38 16.37
CA THR A 30 -13.07 -16.50 15.27
C THR A 30 -12.96 -15.31 14.31
N ILE A 31 -13.61 -15.40 13.15
CA ILE A 31 -13.71 -14.25 12.23
C ILE A 31 -14.46 -13.09 12.91
N ALA A 32 -15.45 -13.40 13.75
CA ALA A 32 -16.22 -12.39 14.47
C ALA A 32 -15.35 -11.67 15.51
N ASP A 33 -14.49 -12.39 16.23
CA ASP A 33 -13.58 -11.81 17.23
C ASP A 33 -12.57 -10.88 16.55
N LEU A 34 -11.97 -11.31 15.44
CA LEU A 34 -11.04 -10.48 14.68
C LEU A 34 -11.73 -9.28 14.04
N ALA A 35 -12.98 -9.42 13.57
CA ALA A 35 -13.76 -8.30 13.07
C ALA A 35 -14.04 -7.26 14.17
N ALA A 36 -14.37 -7.71 15.38
CA ALA A 36 -14.59 -6.85 16.53
C ALA A 36 -13.29 -6.13 16.96
N SER A 37 -12.16 -6.84 17.01
CA SER A 37 -10.88 -6.26 17.46
C SER A 37 -10.22 -5.34 16.42
N SER A 38 -10.38 -5.63 15.12
CA SER A 38 -9.84 -4.81 14.03
C SER A 38 -10.76 -3.66 13.59
N GLY A 39 -12.03 -3.65 14.01
CA GLY A 39 -13.02 -2.69 13.53
C GLY A 39 -13.46 -2.90 12.07
N ILE A 40 -13.00 -3.96 11.41
CA ILE A 40 -13.38 -4.30 10.03
C ILE A 40 -14.66 -5.14 10.03
N PRO A 41 -15.69 -4.78 9.25
CA PRO A 41 -16.91 -5.59 9.14
C PRO A 41 -16.61 -7.03 8.69
N ALA A 42 -17.22 -8.02 9.35
CA ALA A 42 -16.94 -9.44 9.10
C ALA A 42 -17.06 -9.85 7.62
N ARG A 43 -18.03 -9.32 6.89
CA ARG A 43 -18.17 -9.57 5.43
C ARG A 43 -16.97 -9.06 4.63
N THR A 44 -16.45 -7.89 4.99
CA THR A 44 -15.24 -7.33 4.37
C THR A 44 -14.04 -8.18 4.72
N LEU A 45 -13.88 -8.53 6.00
CA LEU A 45 -12.78 -9.36 6.48
C LEU A 45 -12.75 -10.72 5.77
N ILE A 46 -13.89 -11.40 5.61
CA ILE A 46 -14.00 -12.66 4.86
C ILE A 46 -13.44 -12.50 3.43
N ARG A 47 -13.83 -11.44 2.72
CA ARG A 47 -13.37 -11.20 1.34
C ARG A 47 -11.87 -10.94 1.28
N LEU A 48 -11.32 -10.21 2.25
CA LEU A 48 -9.87 -9.98 2.37
C LEU A 48 -9.14 -11.30 2.63
N LEU A 49 -9.61 -12.12 3.58
CA LEU A 49 -8.98 -13.39 3.95
C LEU A 49 -9.11 -14.49 2.88
N LYS A 50 -10.14 -14.40 2.04
CA LYS A 50 -10.29 -15.23 0.83
C LYS A 50 -9.51 -14.68 -0.37
N ALA A 51 -8.81 -13.57 -0.21
CA ALA A 51 -8.09 -12.88 -1.26
C ALA A 51 -8.99 -12.49 -2.46
N GLU A 52 -10.29 -12.31 -2.22
CA GLU A 52 -11.27 -11.81 -3.20
C GLU A 52 -11.17 -10.28 -3.34
N ARG A 53 -10.44 -9.63 -2.43
CA ARG A 53 -10.18 -8.19 -2.41
C ARG A 53 -8.74 -7.92 -1.95
N ALA A 54 -8.11 -6.90 -2.52
CA ALA A 54 -6.80 -6.42 -2.06
C ALA A 54 -6.85 -6.02 -0.59
N ILE A 55 -5.83 -6.44 0.17
CA ILE A 55 -5.55 -5.90 1.50
C ILE A 55 -4.82 -4.56 1.29
N THR A 56 -5.47 -3.47 1.67
CA THR A 56 -4.84 -2.15 1.68
C THR A 56 -3.92 -2.00 2.89
N VAL A 57 -2.99 -1.04 2.86
CA VAL A 57 -2.10 -0.77 4.00
C VAL A 57 -2.88 -0.45 5.27
N ASN A 58 -3.96 0.34 5.17
CA ASN A 58 -4.82 0.66 6.31
C ASN A 58 -5.48 -0.60 6.87
N SER A 59 -6.09 -1.43 6.00
CA SER A 59 -6.70 -2.69 6.43
C SER A 59 -5.68 -3.67 7.03
N LEU A 60 -4.44 -3.66 6.54
CA LEU A 60 -3.36 -4.46 7.13
C LEU A 60 -3.03 -3.96 8.54
N ALA A 61 -2.94 -2.65 8.76
CA ALA A 61 -2.70 -2.07 10.07
C ALA A 61 -3.82 -2.42 11.05
N ASP A 62 -5.09 -2.26 10.64
CA ASP A 62 -6.26 -2.60 11.45
C ASP A 62 -6.28 -4.09 11.85
N ILE A 63 -6.00 -4.99 10.89
CA ILE A 63 -5.90 -6.44 11.15
C ILE A 63 -4.74 -6.75 12.09
N ALA A 64 -3.58 -6.14 11.89
CA ALA A 64 -2.40 -6.35 12.72
C ALA A 64 -2.67 -5.92 14.16
N SER A 65 -3.26 -4.73 14.35
CA SER A 65 -3.72 -4.26 15.66
C SER A 65 -4.72 -5.21 16.29
N GLY A 66 -5.69 -5.72 15.52
CA GLY A 66 -6.67 -6.70 16.00
C GLY A 66 -6.08 -8.06 16.41
N LEU A 67 -4.88 -8.40 15.89
CA LEU A 67 -4.11 -9.60 16.25
C LEU A 67 -3.03 -9.35 17.32
N GLY A 68 -2.84 -8.09 17.75
CA GLY A 68 -1.76 -7.71 18.65
C GLY A 68 -0.35 -7.81 18.04
N LEU A 69 -0.24 -7.72 16.71
CA LEU A 69 1.01 -7.84 15.96
C LEU A 69 1.33 -6.55 15.19
N SER A 70 2.56 -6.45 14.69
CA SER A 70 2.93 -5.37 13.78
C SER A 70 2.62 -5.73 12.33
N SER A 71 2.22 -4.73 11.53
CA SER A 71 1.97 -4.90 10.09
C SER A 71 3.21 -5.40 9.35
N GLY A 72 4.40 -4.91 9.73
CA GLY A 72 5.67 -5.32 9.15
C GLY A 72 5.99 -6.79 9.38
N LEU A 73 5.64 -7.34 10.55
CA LEU A 73 5.83 -8.77 10.85
C LEU A 73 4.92 -9.64 9.97
N LEU A 74 3.64 -9.26 9.84
CA LEU A 74 2.71 -9.98 8.96
C LEU A 74 3.16 -9.93 7.50
N LEU A 75 3.63 -8.77 7.04
CA LEU A 75 4.16 -8.59 5.69
C LEU A 75 5.41 -9.46 5.46
N GLN A 76 6.37 -9.42 6.38
CA GLN A 76 7.60 -10.22 6.30
C GLN A 76 7.31 -11.73 6.27
N ARG A 77 6.37 -12.23 7.08
CA ARG A 77 5.95 -13.64 7.04
C ARG A 77 5.21 -13.98 5.75
N ALA A 78 4.36 -13.08 5.26
CA ALA A 78 3.70 -13.23 3.97
C ALA A 78 4.69 -13.29 2.82
N GLU A 79 5.73 -12.44 2.80
CA GLU A 79 6.81 -12.48 1.81
C GLU A 79 7.56 -13.80 1.85
N GLN A 80 7.93 -14.29 3.05
CA GLN A 80 8.55 -15.60 3.20
C GLN A 80 7.67 -16.72 2.67
N ARG A 81 6.36 -16.64 2.88
CA ARG A 81 5.40 -17.61 2.37
C ARG A 81 5.28 -17.53 0.84
N ALA A 82 5.14 -16.33 0.30
CA ALA A 82 5.10 -16.09 -1.14
C ALA A 82 6.39 -16.56 -1.83
N ALA A 83 7.55 -16.39 -1.20
CA ALA A 83 8.82 -16.89 -1.71
C ALA A 83 8.87 -18.42 -1.73
N ARG A 84 8.33 -19.09 -0.71
CA ARG A 84 8.22 -20.57 -0.69
C ARG A 84 7.28 -21.09 -1.77
N ASP A 85 6.13 -20.44 -1.93
CA ASP A 85 5.12 -20.82 -2.93
C ASP A 85 5.59 -20.46 -4.36
N GLY A 86 6.38 -19.39 -4.50
CA GLY A 86 6.96 -18.89 -5.74
C GLY A 86 8.31 -19.51 -6.14
N ALA A 87 9.01 -20.21 -5.24
CA ALA A 87 10.28 -20.91 -5.52
C ALA A 87 10.15 -22.06 -6.54
N SER A 88 8.96 -22.31 -7.09
CA SER A 88 8.75 -23.13 -8.29
C SER A 88 8.97 -22.37 -9.62
N ALA A 89 9.25 -21.06 -9.61
CA ALA A 89 9.60 -20.30 -10.81
C ALA A 89 10.88 -19.49 -10.56
N PRO A 90 11.95 -19.67 -11.35
CA PRO A 90 13.17 -18.90 -11.16
C PRO A 90 12.87 -17.43 -11.43
N VAL A 91 13.17 -16.59 -10.44
CA VAL A 91 13.13 -15.14 -10.59
C VAL A 91 14.21 -14.78 -11.62
N SER A 92 13.81 -14.61 -12.88
CA SER A 92 14.70 -14.11 -13.92
C SER A 92 14.87 -12.62 -13.66
N LEU A 93 15.86 -12.29 -12.82
CA LEU A 93 16.35 -10.92 -12.75
C LEU A 93 16.82 -10.56 -14.16
N PRO A 94 16.35 -9.44 -14.76
CA PRO A 94 17.00 -8.94 -15.95
C PRO A 94 18.48 -8.74 -15.58
N SER A 95 19.38 -9.40 -16.32
CA SER A 95 20.80 -9.07 -16.30
C SER A 95 20.86 -7.55 -16.45
N ALA A 96 21.52 -6.90 -15.49
CA ALA A 96 21.67 -5.45 -15.48
C ALA A 96 21.89 -4.98 -16.92
N PRO A 97 21.20 -3.92 -17.39
CA PRO A 97 21.55 -3.37 -18.69
C PRO A 97 23.08 -3.17 -18.69
N PRO A 98 23.78 -3.48 -19.80
CA PRO A 98 25.16 -3.00 -19.89
C PRO A 98 25.09 -1.53 -19.51
N ALA A 99 26.03 -1.08 -18.69
CA ALA A 99 26.24 0.33 -18.47
C ALA A 99 26.57 0.95 -19.82
N ASP A 100 25.53 1.17 -20.63
CA ASP A 100 25.49 2.15 -21.68
C ASP A 100 25.47 3.44 -20.90
N THR A 101 26.68 3.86 -20.53
CA THR A 101 27.04 5.26 -20.41
C THR A 101 26.70 5.88 -21.76
N GLY A 102 25.39 6.07 -21.97
CA GLY A 102 24.86 6.80 -23.09
C GLY A 102 25.39 8.19 -22.95
N ASP A 103 26.30 8.51 -23.84
CA ASP A 103 26.57 9.84 -24.36
C ASP A 103 25.29 10.69 -24.31
N PHE A 104 25.16 11.52 -23.28
CA PHE A 104 24.14 12.56 -23.24
C PHE A 104 24.58 13.62 -24.25
N GLY A 105 24.25 13.37 -25.52
CA GLY A 105 24.47 14.29 -26.62
C GLY A 105 24.01 15.69 -26.22
N GLU A 106 24.85 16.67 -26.54
CA GLU A 106 24.68 18.08 -26.22
C GLU A 106 23.23 18.56 -26.42
N GLY A 107 22.55 18.74 -25.29
CA GLY A 107 21.14 19.13 -25.22
C GLY A 107 20.62 19.09 -23.79
N GLY A 108 21.49 19.46 -22.84
CA GLY A 108 21.22 19.37 -21.40
C GLY A 108 20.06 20.26 -20.99
N PHE A 109 19.00 19.63 -20.47
CA PHE A 109 18.04 20.29 -19.61
C PHE A 109 18.78 20.80 -18.37
N ASP A 110 18.86 22.13 -18.23
CA ASP A 110 19.64 22.78 -17.17
C ASP A 110 18.87 22.77 -15.84
N TRP A 111 19.23 21.83 -14.97
CA TRP A 111 18.70 21.72 -13.61
C TRP A 111 19.08 22.89 -12.70
N LEU A 112 20.09 23.70 -13.05
CA LEU A 112 20.51 24.87 -12.26
C LEU A 112 19.66 26.11 -12.59
N GLN A 113 19.09 26.21 -13.78
CA GLN A 113 18.20 27.32 -14.19
C GLN A 113 16.83 27.25 -13.48
N MET A 114 16.32 26.05 -13.17
CA MET A 114 14.99 25.88 -12.56
C MET A 114 14.96 26.24 -11.06
N ALA A 115 16.09 26.19 -10.36
CA ALA A 115 16.19 26.57 -8.95
C ALA A 115 16.12 28.09 -8.70
N ALA A 116 16.32 28.90 -9.75
CA ALA A 116 16.31 30.36 -9.65
C ALA A 116 14.95 31.00 -10.06
N HIS A 117 14.01 30.21 -10.58
CA HIS A 117 12.67 30.71 -10.87
C HIS A 117 11.80 30.55 -9.61
N ASP A 118 11.62 31.67 -8.94
CA ASP A 118 10.71 31.94 -7.82
C ASP A 118 9.44 31.07 -7.86
N VAL A 119 9.49 29.89 -7.25
CA VAL A 119 8.29 29.11 -6.94
C VAL A 119 7.74 29.76 -5.69
N GLY A 120 6.86 30.74 -5.89
CA GLY A 120 6.09 31.40 -4.86
C GLY A 120 5.39 30.36 -3.99
N TYR A 121 6.01 30.04 -2.86
CA TYR A 121 5.35 29.49 -1.70
C TYR A 121 4.52 30.62 -1.08
N ALA A 122 3.24 30.69 -1.44
CA ALA A 122 2.28 31.53 -0.75
C ALA A 122 1.89 30.80 0.56
N PRO A 123 2.20 31.35 1.75
CA PRO A 123 1.68 30.81 2.99
C PRO A 123 0.17 31.05 3.09
N GLU A 124 -0.45 30.17 3.86
CA GLU A 124 -1.86 29.85 3.98
C GLU A 124 -2.81 31.02 4.31
N ASP A 125 -4.08 30.81 3.96
CA ASP A 125 -5.22 31.70 4.13
C ASP A 125 -5.38 32.24 5.56
N GLU A 126 -5.33 33.57 5.72
CA GLU A 126 -6.00 34.23 6.85
C GLU A 126 -7.51 34.33 6.57
N GLN A 127 -8.27 33.76 7.49
CA GLN A 127 -9.71 33.60 7.47
C GLN A 127 -10.47 34.91 7.35
N GLY A 128 -11.60 34.85 6.64
CA GLY A 128 -12.44 36.01 6.35
C GLY A 128 -13.00 36.75 7.56
N SER A 129 -13.28 38.02 7.35
CA SER A 129 -14.33 38.73 8.08
C SER A 129 -15.30 39.30 7.05
N GLY A 130 -16.54 38.79 7.13
CA GLY A 130 -17.59 39.01 6.15
C GLY A 130 -18.03 40.46 6.03
N GLY A 131 -18.62 40.74 4.86
CA GLY A 131 -19.37 41.96 4.63
C GLY A 131 -20.50 42.11 5.63
N PHE A 132 -20.65 43.32 6.15
CA PHE A 132 -21.93 43.82 6.63
C PHE A 132 -22.53 44.70 5.54
N VAL A 133 -23.77 44.39 5.21
CA VAL A 133 -24.56 44.95 4.12
C VAL A 133 -25.32 46.22 4.55
N ASP A 134 -25.52 47.09 3.55
CA ASP A 134 -26.65 48.01 3.30
C ASP A 134 -26.96 49.26 4.18
N GLY A 135 -27.03 50.40 3.48
CA GLY A 135 -28.21 51.25 3.36
C GLY A 135 -28.81 51.98 4.57
N ALA A 136 -28.63 53.31 4.61
CA ALA A 136 -29.68 54.32 4.81
C ALA A 136 -29.14 55.73 4.52
#